data_AF-A0A7K0ZSD3-F1
#
_entry.id   AF-A0A7K0ZSD3-F1
#
_cell.length_a   1.000
_cell.length_b   1.000
_cell.length_c   1.000
_cell.angle_alpha   90.00
_cell.angle_beta   90.00
_cell.angle_gamma   90.00
#
_symmetry.space_group_name_H-M   'P 1'
#
loop_
_entity.id
_entity.type
_entity.pdbx_description
1 polymer ?
#
loop_
_entity_poly.entity_id
_entity_poly.type
_entity_poly.pdbx_seq_one_letter_code
_entity_poly.pdbx_strand_id
1 'polypeptide(L)'
;ALSSEKGLGKVESRAEFIDAQSSQIDQFFGIIYGLLFLSIIIAIVGIVITLLLSVFERRREIGLLRAVGMTRGQAWESITWESVITSFIGAVTGIVLGIVMGAVLITVLSTNGISTFRLPVGTTIFILIMAFIVGVIAAVYPAWRATRTDIISAIATN
;
A
#
# COMPACT_ATOMS: atom_id res chain seq x y z
N ALA A 1 13.74 -47.43 8.88
CA ALA A 1 13.34 -48.22 10.05
C ALA A 1 14.57 -48.98 10.59
N LEU A 2 15.29 -48.43 11.58
CA LEU A 2 16.23 -49.12 12.49
C LEU A 2 17.01 -48.14 13.41
N SER A 3 16.32 -47.23 14.11
CA SER A 3 16.94 -46.48 15.22
C SER A 3 15.89 -46.07 16.25
N SER A 4 15.32 -47.07 16.92
CA SER A 4 14.35 -46.89 17.99
C SER A 4 14.75 -47.78 19.16
N GLU A 5 15.77 -47.39 19.94
CA GLU A 5 16.02 -48.08 21.21
C GLU A 5 16.78 -47.32 22.31
N LYS A 6 17.00 -46.00 22.23
CA LYS A 6 17.51 -45.26 23.41
C LYS A 6 16.76 -43.96 23.56
N GLY A 7 16.18 -43.74 24.74
CA GLY A 7 15.57 -42.49 25.18
C GLY A 7 16.59 -41.35 25.31
N LEU A 8 17.30 -41.08 24.22
CA LEU A 8 18.19 -39.96 24.01
C LEU A 8 17.42 -39.07 23.02
N GLY A 9 17.05 -37.87 23.47
CA GLY A 9 16.25 -36.93 22.67
C GLY A 9 16.78 -36.81 21.25
N LYS A 10 15.86 -36.72 20.28
CA LYS A 10 16.18 -36.53 18.86
C LYS A 10 17.28 -35.47 18.74
N VAL A 11 18.50 -35.91 18.44
CA VAL A 11 19.61 -34.99 18.20
C VAL A 11 19.45 -34.53 16.77
N GLU A 12 18.51 -33.60 16.57
CA GLU A 12 18.33 -32.98 15.26
C GLU A 12 19.66 -32.30 14.89
N SER A 13 20.13 -32.56 13.67
CA SER A 13 21.33 -31.87 13.19
C SER A 13 21.04 -30.37 13.19
N ARG A 14 22.06 -29.52 13.40
CA ARG A 14 21.86 -28.06 13.36
C ARG A 14 21.13 -27.59 12.10
N ALA A 15 21.31 -28.29 10.97
CA ALA A 15 20.61 -28.01 9.72
C ALA A 15 19.10 -28.35 9.79
N GLU A 16 18.74 -29.48 10.38
CA GLU A 16 17.35 -29.93 10.51
C GLU A 16 16.57 -29.06 11.52
N PHE A 17 17.21 -28.65 12.62
CA PHE A 17 16.63 -27.72 13.59
C PHE A 17 16.46 -26.30 13.01
N ILE A 18 17.43 -25.82 12.22
CA ILE A 18 17.30 -24.53 11.53
C ILE A 18 16.17 -24.60 10.50
N ASP A 19 16.10 -25.65 9.70
CA ASP A 19 15.09 -25.79 8.63
C ASP A 19 13.66 -25.87 9.20
N ALA A 20 13.46 -26.62 10.28
CA ALA A 20 12.19 -26.66 11.00
C ALA A 20 11.79 -25.29 11.57
N GLN A 21 12.75 -24.52 12.09
CA GLN A 21 12.49 -23.19 12.66
C GLN A 21 12.28 -22.12 11.58
N SER A 22 13.02 -22.16 10.47
CA SER A 22 12.82 -21.25 9.34
C SER A 22 11.52 -21.50 8.61
N SER A 23 11.12 -22.77 8.42
CA SER A 23 9.85 -23.12 7.79
C SER A 23 8.64 -22.52 8.54
N GLN A 24 8.67 -22.52 9.87
CA GLN A 24 7.61 -21.91 10.68
C GLN A 24 7.58 -20.38 10.53
N ILE A 25 8.75 -19.73 10.45
CA ILE A 25 8.87 -18.28 10.25
C ILE A 25 8.40 -17.90 8.84
N ASP A 26 8.79 -18.67 7.82
CA ASP A 26 8.40 -18.44 6.43
C ASP A 26 6.88 -18.60 6.24
N GLN A 27 6.28 -19.59 6.90
CA GLN A 27 4.82 -19.75 6.89
C GLN A 27 4.12 -18.55 7.55
N PHE A 28 4.65 -18.05 8.67
CA PHE A 28 4.12 -16.85 9.34
C PHE A 28 4.23 -15.60 8.45
N PHE A 29 5.38 -15.38 7.80
CA PHE A 29 5.54 -14.29 6.84
C PHE A 29 4.66 -14.46 5.61
N GLY A 30 4.44 -15.69 5.13
CA GLY A 30 3.53 -15.97 4.03
C GLY A 30 2.11 -15.50 4.30
N ILE A 31 1.59 -15.71 5.52
CA ILE A 31 0.27 -15.20 5.93
C ILE A 31 0.26 -13.67 5.94
N ILE A 32 1.29 -13.03 6.52
CA ILE A 32 1.40 -11.56 6.54
C ILE A 32 1.43 -10.99 5.11
N TYR A 33 2.21 -11.57 4.21
CA TYR A 33 2.27 -11.14 2.81
C TYR A 33 0.93 -11.33 2.10
N GLY A 34 0.19 -12.41 2.38
CA GLY A 34 -1.17 -12.60 1.89
C GLY A 34 -2.13 -11.51 2.37
N LEU A 35 -2.07 -11.13 3.64
CA LEU A 35 -2.88 -10.04 4.21
C LEU A 35 -2.50 -8.67 3.62
N LEU A 36 -1.21 -8.41 3.42
CA LEU A 36 -0.73 -7.19 2.78
C LEU A 36 -1.24 -7.09 1.33
N PHE A 37 -1.20 -8.18 0.59
CA PHE A 37 -1.76 -8.24 -0.76
C PHE A 37 -3.26 -7.94 -0.78
N LEU A 38 -4.03 -8.53 0.16
CA LEU A 38 -5.45 -8.24 0.31
C LEU A 38 -5.71 -6.77 0.66
N SER A 39 -4.91 -6.17 1.54
CA SER A 39 -5.01 -4.75 1.90
C SER A 39 -4.83 -3.84 0.68
N ILE A 40 -3.88 -4.17 -0.21
CA ILE A 40 -3.69 -3.44 -1.48
C ILE A 40 -4.95 -3.52 -2.35
N ILE A 41 -5.56 -4.70 -2.47
CA ILE A 41 -6.81 -4.86 -3.22
C ILE A 41 -7.92 -3.98 -2.64
N ILE A 42 -8.11 -4.02 -1.32
CA ILE A 42 -9.14 -3.21 -0.63
C ILE A 42 -8.90 -1.71 -0.87
N ALA A 43 -7.64 -1.25 -0.77
CA ALA A 43 -7.29 0.14 -1.04
C ALA A 43 -7.63 0.55 -2.48
N ILE A 44 -7.30 -0.28 -3.47
CA ILE A 44 -7.63 -0.02 -4.88
C ILE A 44 -9.15 0.08 -5.08
N VAL A 45 -9.92 -0.85 -4.51
CA VAL A 45 -11.38 -0.83 -4.61
C VAL A 45 -11.96 0.45 -4.00
N GLY A 46 -11.47 0.86 -2.81
CA GLY A 46 -11.86 2.10 -2.18
C GLY A 46 -11.60 3.32 -3.07
N ILE A 47 -10.40 3.43 -3.64
CA ILE A 47 -10.03 4.51 -4.56
C ILE A 47 -10.97 4.56 -5.77
N VAL A 48 -11.26 3.40 -6.38
CA VAL A 48 -12.17 3.32 -7.54
C VAL A 48 -13.57 3.82 -7.17
N ILE A 49 -14.12 3.37 -6.04
CA ILE A 49 -15.46 3.78 -5.59
C ILE A 49 -15.50 5.29 -5.35
N THR A 50 -14.50 5.86 -4.67
CA THR A 50 -14.41 7.31 -4.41
C THR A 50 -14.32 8.11 -5.71
N LEU A 51 -13.52 7.66 -6.68
CA LEU A 51 -13.37 8.34 -7.97
C LEU A 51 -14.67 8.30 -8.78
N LEU A 52 -15.35 7.17 -8.80
CA LEU A 52 -16.65 7.06 -9.48
C LEU A 52 -17.64 8.07 -8.91
N LEU A 53 -17.74 8.15 -7.58
CA LEU A 53 -18.61 9.11 -6.90
C LEU A 53 -18.24 10.57 -7.23
N SER A 54 -16.96 10.93 -7.12
CA SER A 54 -16.47 12.29 -7.43
C SER A 54 -16.77 12.70 -8.87
N VAL A 55 -16.63 11.80 -9.85
CA VAL A 55 -16.93 12.10 -11.26
C VAL A 55 -18.42 12.37 -11.48
N PHE A 56 -19.31 11.62 -10.81
CA PHE A 56 -20.74 11.85 -10.93
C PHE A 56 -21.17 13.21 -10.39
N GLU A 57 -20.64 13.60 -9.22
CA GLU A 57 -20.96 14.89 -8.58
C GLU A 57 -20.42 16.06 -9.41
N ARG A 58 -19.17 15.96 -9.87
CA ARG A 58 -18.44 17.05 -10.51
C ARG A 58 -18.89 17.37 -11.95
N ARG A 59 -19.51 16.42 -12.64
CA ARG A 59 -20.09 16.66 -13.98
C ARG A 59 -21.15 17.77 -13.95
N ARG A 60 -21.94 17.85 -12.87
CA ARG A 60 -23.02 18.83 -12.73
C ARG A 60 -22.46 20.22 -12.41
N GLU A 61 -21.46 20.30 -11.54
CA GLU A 61 -20.77 21.54 -11.19
C GLU A 61 -19.99 22.14 -12.36
N ILE A 62 -19.23 21.32 -13.11
CA ILE A 62 -18.49 21.78 -14.30
C ILE A 62 -19.46 22.31 -15.36
N GLY A 63 -20.65 21.71 -15.50
CA GLY A 63 -21.71 22.19 -16.39
C GLY A 63 -22.19 23.60 -16.04
N LEU A 64 -22.41 23.87 -14.75
CA LEU A 64 -22.80 25.19 -14.24
C LEU A 64 -21.67 26.23 -14.37
N LEU A 65 -20.44 25.86 -13.99
CA LEU A 65 -19.28 26.77 -14.06
C LEU A 65 -18.94 27.14 -15.51
N ARG A 66 -19.11 26.21 -16.46
CA ARG A 66 -18.97 26.52 -17.89
C ARG A 66 -20.05 27.46 -18.42
N ALA A 67 -21.26 27.44 -17.85
CA ALA A 67 -22.31 28.40 -18.19
C ALA A 67 -21.97 29.84 -17.74
N VAL A 68 -21.15 29.99 -16.70
CA VAL A 68 -20.66 31.28 -16.19
C VAL A 68 -19.32 31.70 -16.82
N GLY A 69 -18.79 30.91 -17.76
CA GLY A 69 -17.59 31.26 -18.55
C GLY A 69 -16.29 30.59 -18.11
N MET A 70 -16.33 29.60 -17.21
CA MET A 70 -15.13 28.87 -16.79
C MET A 70 -14.51 28.13 -17.99
N THR A 71 -13.23 28.37 -18.23
CA THR A 71 -12.49 27.75 -19.35
C THR A 71 -12.19 26.28 -19.03
N ARG A 72 -11.99 25.47 -20.08
CA ARG A 72 -11.58 24.07 -19.90
C ARG A 72 -10.30 24.00 -19.07
N GLY A 73 -9.27 24.80 -19.34
CA GLY A 73 -8.02 24.78 -18.55
C GLY A 73 -8.20 24.96 -17.04
N GLN A 74 -9.07 25.88 -16.62
CA GLN A 74 -9.35 26.13 -15.19
C GLN A 74 -10.05 24.96 -14.50
N ALA A 75 -10.96 24.28 -15.22
CA ALA A 75 -11.58 23.05 -14.70
C ALA A 75 -10.52 21.99 -14.42
N TRP A 76 -9.56 21.83 -15.34
CA TRP A 76 -8.51 20.82 -15.29
C TRP A 76 -7.51 21.10 -14.17
N GLU A 77 -7.08 22.35 -14.04
CA GLU A 77 -6.17 22.77 -12.98
C GLU A 77 -6.76 22.52 -11.58
N SER A 78 -8.05 22.78 -11.39
CA SER A 78 -8.76 22.48 -10.14
C SER A 78 -8.78 20.98 -9.81
N ILE A 79 -9.03 20.08 -10.80
CA ILE A 79 -8.98 18.61 -10.56
C ILE A 79 -7.57 18.19 -10.13
N THR A 80 -6.56 18.72 -10.83
CA THR A 80 -5.17 18.32 -10.63
C THR A 80 -4.68 18.72 -9.24
N TRP A 81 -4.96 19.96 -8.80
CA TRP A 81 -4.58 20.40 -7.46
C TRP A 81 -5.25 19.58 -6.36
N GLU A 82 -6.53 19.27 -6.50
CA GLU A 82 -7.26 18.44 -5.53
C GLU A 82 -6.67 17.02 -5.45
N SER A 83 -6.34 16.43 -6.60
CA SER A 83 -5.71 15.09 -6.67
C SER A 83 -4.30 15.08 -6.08
N VAL A 84 -3.52 16.14 -6.31
CA VAL A 84 -2.18 16.29 -5.76
C VAL A 84 -2.23 16.45 -4.24
N ILE A 85 -3.14 17.27 -3.72
CA ILE A 85 -3.27 17.50 -2.28
C ILE A 85 -3.70 16.23 -1.56
N THR A 86 -4.72 15.53 -2.08
CA THR A 86 -5.24 14.30 -1.47
C THR A 86 -4.19 13.18 -1.46
N SER A 87 -3.46 12.99 -2.56
CA SER A 87 -2.36 12.01 -2.61
C SER A 87 -1.19 12.37 -1.71
N PHE A 88 -0.81 13.65 -1.63
CA PHE A 88 0.24 14.11 -0.75
C PHE A 88 -0.09 13.86 0.73
N ILE A 89 -1.33 14.19 1.15
CA ILE A 89 -1.80 13.93 2.52
C ILE A 89 -1.76 12.43 2.83
N GLY A 90 -2.23 11.59 1.90
CA GLY A 90 -2.19 10.13 2.05
C GLY A 90 -0.76 9.59 2.21
N ALA A 91 0.17 10.05 1.37
CA ALA A 91 1.57 9.64 1.42
C ALA A 91 2.26 10.05 2.74
N VAL A 92 2.09 11.31 3.15
CA VAL A 92 2.67 11.82 4.41
C VAL A 92 2.11 11.04 5.60
N THR A 93 0.78 10.87 5.67
CA THR A 93 0.13 10.17 6.78
C THR A 93 0.54 8.71 6.83
N GLY A 94 0.61 8.03 5.68
CA GLY A 94 1.05 6.63 5.60
C GLY A 94 2.48 6.42 6.07
N ILE A 95 3.43 7.28 5.67
CA ILE A 95 4.82 7.22 6.11
C ILE A 95 4.92 7.43 7.63
N VAL A 96 4.26 8.46 8.15
CA VAL A 96 4.28 8.78 9.59
C VAL A 96 3.72 7.62 10.40
N LEU A 97 2.54 7.09 10.03
CA LEU A 97 1.93 5.96 10.73
C LEU A 97 2.79 4.69 10.64
N GLY A 98 3.36 4.41 9.47
CA GLY A 98 4.23 3.24 9.27
C GLY A 98 5.49 3.29 10.15
N ILE A 99 6.16 4.45 10.24
CA ILE A 99 7.34 4.63 11.09
C ILE A 99 6.97 4.49 12.57
N VAL A 100 5.88 5.14 13.01
CA VAL A 100 5.42 5.09 14.40
C VAL A 100 5.05 3.67 14.81
N MET A 101 4.25 2.97 14.01
CA MET A 101 3.88 1.57 14.25
C MET A 101 5.11 0.65 14.26
N GLY A 102 6.05 0.84 13.33
CA GLY A 102 7.30 0.09 13.29
C GLY A 102 8.15 0.29 14.54
N ALA A 103 8.30 1.53 15.01
CA ALA A 103 9.04 1.86 16.22
C ALA A 103 8.41 1.24 17.48
N VAL A 104 7.08 1.31 17.60
CA VAL A 104 6.33 0.68 18.70
C VAL A 104 6.53 -0.83 18.68
N LEU A 105 6.40 -1.47 17.51
CA LEU A 105 6.56 -2.92 17.35
C LEU A 105 7.96 -3.38 17.80
N ILE A 106 9.01 -2.69 17.36
CA ILE A 106 10.41 -2.98 17.76
C ILE A 106 10.57 -2.85 19.27
N THR A 107 9.99 -1.80 19.87
CA THR A 107 10.08 -1.57 21.32
C THR A 107 9.43 -2.72 22.10
N VAL A 108 8.24 -3.16 21.68
CA VAL A 108 7.51 -4.29 22.29
C VAL A 108 8.26 -5.61 22.12
N LEU A 109 8.82 -5.89 20.94
CA LEU A 109 9.61 -7.11 20.70
C LEU A 109 10.90 -7.13 21.52
N SER A 110 11.54 -5.97 21.70
CA SER A 110 12.75 -5.84 22.53
C SER A 110 12.49 -6.22 24.00
N THR A 111 11.31 -5.89 24.53
CA THR A 111 10.91 -6.25 25.90
C THR A 111 10.60 -7.74 26.08
N ASN A 112 10.38 -8.49 25.00
CA ASN A 112 10.09 -9.94 25.03
C ASN A 112 11.34 -10.83 24.85
N GLY A 113 12.54 -10.27 25.02
CA GLY A 113 13.79 -11.05 24.97
C GLY A 113 14.37 -11.25 23.57
N ILE A 114 13.76 -10.68 22.53
CA ILE A 114 14.34 -10.62 21.17
C ILE A 114 15.27 -9.40 21.12
N SER A 115 16.43 -9.51 21.78
CA SER A 115 17.37 -8.40 21.99
C SER A 115 18.27 -8.08 20.78
N THR A 116 18.22 -8.88 19.73
CA THR A 116 19.04 -8.71 18.51
C THR A 116 18.19 -8.45 17.26
N PHE A 117 17.16 -7.60 17.38
CA PHE A 117 16.50 -7.07 16.20
C PHE A 117 17.40 -6.01 15.54
N ARG A 118 18.25 -6.46 14.61
CA ARG A 118 19.09 -5.58 13.81
C ARG A 118 18.28 -5.13 12.60
N LEU A 119 17.78 -3.89 12.64
CA LEU A 119 17.14 -3.25 11.49
C LEU A 119 18.11 -3.27 10.29
N PRO A 120 17.81 -3.98 9.20
CA PRO A 120 18.59 -3.88 7.98
C PRO A 120 18.26 -2.54 7.31
N VAL A 121 18.90 -1.47 7.79
CA VAL A 121 18.69 -0.09 7.34
C VAL A 121 18.78 0.06 5.82
N GLY A 122 19.65 -0.70 5.15
CA GLY A 122 19.71 -0.73 3.67
C GLY A 122 18.41 -1.23 3.03
N THR A 123 17.88 -2.36 3.48
CA THR A 123 16.62 -2.92 2.99
C THR A 123 15.43 -2.03 3.37
N THR A 124 15.43 -1.46 4.58
CA THR A 124 14.39 -0.53 5.02
C THR A 124 14.35 0.72 4.15
N ILE A 125 15.50 1.33 3.86
CA ILE A 125 15.58 2.51 2.98
C ILE A 125 15.15 2.13 1.56
N PHE A 126 15.60 0.98 1.04
CA PHE A 126 15.19 0.51 -0.28
C PHE A 126 13.68 0.31 -0.39
N ILE A 127 13.06 -0.35 0.61
CA ILE A 127 11.61 -0.54 0.66
C ILE A 127 10.89 0.81 0.80
N LEU A 128 11.39 1.74 1.61
CA LEU A 128 10.82 3.09 1.74
C LEU A 128 10.84 3.85 0.41
N ILE A 129 11.96 3.81 -0.32
CA ILE A 129 12.09 4.43 -1.64
C ILE A 129 11.14 3.76 -2.64
N MET A 130 11.10 2.42 -2.67
CA MET A 130 10.20 1.70 -3.57
C MET A 130 8.73 1.95 -3.23
N ALA A 131 8.36 1.97 -1.95
CA ALA A 131 7.01 2.29 -1.49
C ALA A 131 6.63 3.73 -1.84
N PHE A 132 7.57 4.68 -1.72
CA PHE A 132 7.36 6.06 -2.17
C PHE A 132 7.12 6.12 -3.68
N ILE A 133 7.96 5.47 -4.49
CA ILE A 133 7.80 5.42 -5.95
C ILE A 133 6.46 4.78 -6.33
N VAL A 134 6.12 3.63 -5.73
CA VAL A 134 4.85 2.93 -5.99
C VAL A 134 3.66 3.78 -5.54
N GLY A 135 3.74 4.45 -4.38
CA GLY A 135 2.71 5.37 -3.89
C GLY A 135 2.51 6.56 -4.82
N VAL A 136 3.59 7.16 -5.30
CA VAL A 136 3.54 8.24 -6.31
C VAL A 136 2.92 7.74 -7.61
N ILE A 137 3.34 6.58 -8.13
CA ILE A 137 2.75 5.99 -9.35
C ILE A 137 1.26 5.68 -9.15
N ALA A 138 0.90 5.10 -8.01
CA ALA A 138 -0.48 4.76 -7.67
C ALA A 138 -1.37 5.99 -7.45
N ALA A 139 -0.79 7.14 -7.08
CA ALA A 139 -1.49 8.42 -6.97
C ALA A 139 -1.57 9.17 -8.31
N VAL A 140 -0.52 9.09 -9.12
CA VAL A 140 -0.48 9.71 -10.46
C VAL A 140 -1.36 8.95 -11.44
N TYR A 141 -1.50 7.63 -11.29
CA TYR A 141 -2.37 6.79 -12.13
C TYR A 141 -3.85 7.23 -12.13
N PRO A 142 -4.53 7.45 -11.00
CA PRO A 142 -5.91 7.94 -10.98
C PRO A 142 -6.02 9.38 -11.46
N ALA A 143 -5.04 10.25 -11.17
CA ALA A 143 -5.00 11.59 -11.75
C ALA A 143 -4.94 11.51 -13.30
N TRP A 144 -4.09 10.63 -13.83
CA TRP A 144 -3.96 10.42 -15.27
C TRP A 144 -5.17 9.69 -15.89
N ARG A 145 -5.78 8.74 -15.18
CA ARG A 145 -7.02 8.05 -15.60
C ARG A 145 -8.20 9.03 -15.64
N ALA A 146 -8.34 9.90 -14.65
CA ALA A 146 -9.34 10.96 -14.63
C ALA A 146 -9.15 11.94 -15.80
N THR A 147 -7.89 12.23 -16.19
CA THR A 147 -7.60 13.04 -17.39
C THR A 147 -7.92 12.34 -18.72
N ARG A 148 -7.98 11.00 -18.73
CA ARG A 148 -8.25 10.17 -19.91
C ARG A 148 -9.65 9.56 -19.96
N THR A 149 -10.49 9.76 -18.94
CA THR A 149 -11.92 9.55 -19.09
C THR A 149 -12.44 10.60 -20.08
N ASP A 150 -12.44 10.20 -21.36
CA ASP A 150 -12.97 10.94 -22.48
C ASP A 150 -14.37 11.45 -22.15
N ILE A 151 -14.46 12.74 -21.84
CA ILE A 151 -15.71 13.52 -21.86
C ILE A 151 -16.38 13.36 -23.24
N ILE A 152 -15.62 13.01 -24.29
CA ILE A 152 -16.11 12.78 -25.65
C ILE A 152 -17.03 11.54 -25.74
N SER A 153 -16.87 10.53 -24.88
CA SER A 153 -17.81 9.39 -24.82
C SER A 153 -19.14 9.73 -24.12
N ALA A 154 -19.18 10.77 -23.29
CA ALA A 154 -20.41 11.23 -22.64
C ALA A 154 -21.34 12.03 -23.58
N ILE A 155 -20.88 12.39 -24.78
CA ILE A 155 -21.66 13.11 -25.80
C ILE A 155 -22.09 12.18 -26.96
N ALA A 156 -21.63 10.93 -26.98
CA ALA A 156 -21.84 10.00 -28.09
C ALA A 156 -22.91 8.92 -27.83
N THR A 157 -23.46 8.85 -26.62
CA THR A 157 -24.59 7.94 -26.34
C THR A 157 -25.90 8.71 -26.55
N ASN A 158 -26.46 8.54 -27.74
CA ASN A 158 -27.87 8.80 -28.03
C ASN A 158 -28.77 7.95 -27.13
#